data_AF-A0A9R1S852-F1
#
_entry.id   AF-A0A9R1S852-F1
#
_cell.length_a   1.000
_cell.length_b   1.000
_cell.length_c   1.000
_cell.angle_alpha   90.00
_cell.angle_beta   90.00
_cell.angle_gamma   90.00
#
_symmetry.space_group_name_H-M   'P 1'
#
loop_
_entity.id
_entity.type
_entity.pdbx_description
1 polymer ?
#
loop_
_entity_poly.entity_id
_entity_poly.type
_entity_poly.pdbx_seq_one_letter_code
_entity_poly.pdbx_strand_id
1 'polypeptide(L)'
;MARTGLPARDLRVLDPLLSYPSTILGRERAIVVNLERVKAVITAAEVLLPNSKDPDFARFVRDLQARVLAYSADQLREYVDDTEDYINIMLDDKQNQLLQMGVMLSTATVVITAGVAVVGLFGMNIGISLYTPAVLDRYSGRYPTAGVAAVDRPFSVDYAWCTQGSGDLLMLAHPLHLRLLSKDSRVRVLEDFRYRSIDGDLVGVVGDAWALRTDPVFPTWHSTRGISEDGVPEIVAALRKDVDDLASSRITTTSSYFYGKAVARAARLALIAEEVGCPDVIPAVHRFLNATVTPWLDGSFEGNGFLYDPNWGGLVTRQGMMDTGADFGFGIYNDHHYHLGYFVYAIAVLAKIDPAWGREYMPQACSMVADFMTLSRGAGASYTRLRTFDLWKLHSWAGGLTEFGDGRNQESTSEAVNAYYSAALLGLSYGDKPLVSTAATLTALEMLAAQTWWHIREGDAIYEDDFTGNNRLVGVVWANKRDSGLWFAPPEWKECRLGIQLLPIVPISEALFPDAGFVKELVSWTAPALARDGVGDGWKGFVYALEGVYDKESALAKTRALASHDDGNTLTNLLWWLHSRGSPGADAAAAGGIAGAAAVDAGGGTAHGMLLDMLAAEESLSSA
;
A
#
# COMPACT_ATOMS: atom_id res chain seq x y z
N MET A 1 18.77 56.73 49.08
CA MET A 1 19.76 56.08 48.20
C MET A 1 21.18 56.21 48.72
N ALA A 2 21.70 57.42 49.03
CA ALA A 2 23.06 57.58 49.56
C ALA A 2 23.34 56.87 50.92
N ARG A 3 22.31 56.66 51.76
CA ARG A 3 22.44 55.99 53.08
C ARG A 3 22.28 54.47 53.06
N THR A 4 21.37 53.93 52.24
CA THR A 4 21.03 52.49 52.23
C THR A 4 21.62 51.73 51.04
N GLY A 5 22.19 52.42 50.05
CA GLY A 5 22.73 51.81 48.83
C GLY A 5 21.69 51.19 47.90
N LEU A 6 20.40 51.27 48.24
CA LEU A 6 19.33 50.64 47.45
C LEU A 6 19.15 51.34 46.10
N PRO A 7 19.10 50.59 44.98
CA PRO A 7 18.84 51.14 43.67
C PRO A 7 17.39 51.66 43.58
N ALA A 8 17.18 52.70 42.78
CA ALA A 8 15.89 53.38 42.67
C ALA A 8 14.72 52.45 42.35
N ARG A 9 14.96 51.39 41.57
CA ARG A 9 13.95 50.38 41.21
C ARG A 9 13.40 49.62 42.41
N ASP A 10 14.23 49.32 43.40
CA ASP A 10 13.82 48.53 44.57
C ASP A 10 12.98 49.38 45.53
N LEU A 11 13.22 50.70 45.57
CA LEU A 11 12.40 51.64 46.33
C LEU A 11 11.03 51.89 45.69
N ARG A 12 10.89 51.72 44.36
CA ARG A 12 9.58 51.83 43.68
C ARG A 12 8.59 50.78 44.15
N VAL A 13 9.05 49.62 44.61
CA VAL A 13 8.22 48.56 45.18
C VAL A 13 7.50 49.03 46.47
N LEU A 14 8.01 50.08 47.11
CA LEU A 14 7.41 50.69 48.30
C LEU A 14 6.50 51.89 48.01
N ASP A 15 6.37 52.31 46.74
CA ASP A 15 5.53 53.44 46.35
C ASP A 15 4.04 53.13 46.65
N PRO A 16 3.30 53.99 47.37
CA PRO A 16 1.89 53.77 47.65
C PRO A 16 0.96 53.94 46.43
N LEU A 17 1.39 54.62 45.36
CA LEU A 17 0.59 54.84 44.14
C LEU A 17 0.72 53.70 43.12
N LEU A 18 1.63 52.75 43.36
CA LEU A 18 1.88 51.61 42.49
C LEU A 18 1.60 50.30 43.24
N SER A 19 0.79 49.42 42.65
CA SER A 19 0.46 48.11 43.24
C SER A 19 1.49 47.07 42.81
N TYR A 20 2.24 46.53 43.78
CA TYR A 20 3.20 45.44 43.58
C TYR A 20 2.86 44.25 44.50
N PRO A 21 3.06 43.00 44.05
CA PRO A 21 2.81 41.81 44.87
C PRO A 21 3.74 41.75 46.09
N SER A 22 3.29 41.05 47.13
CA SER A 22 4.04 40.84 48.37
C SER A 22 5.42 40.24 48.09
N THR A 23 6.49 40.97 48.39
CA THR A 23 7.87 40.62 48.04
C THR A 23 8.84 41.06 49.16
N ILE A 24 9.83 40.21 49.46
CA ILE A 24 10.97 40.54 50.31
C ILE A 24 12.24 40.48 49.44
N LEU A 25 12.96 41.59 49.36
CA LEU A 25 14.19 41.72 48.58
C LEU A 25 15.39 41.89 49.51
N GLY A 26 16.23 40.86 49.58
CA GLY A 26 17.54 40.97 50.23
C GLY A 26 18.54 41.74 49.35
N ARG A 27 19.26 42.68 49.96
CA ARG A 27 20.43 43.36 49.38
C ARG A 27 21.55 43.38 50.40
N GLU A 28 22.75 43.60 49.91
CA GLU A 28 24.00 43.55 50.68
C GLU A 28 23.95 44.39 51.97
N ARG A 29 23.27 45.54 51.96
CA ARG A 29 23.22 46.47 53.12
C ARG A 29 21.82 46.78 53.63
N ALA A 30 20.78 46.18 53.05
CA ALA A 30 19.40 46.42 53.43
C ALA A 30 18.45 45.33 52.90
N ILE A 31 17.34 45.11 53.60
CA ILE A 31 16.24 44.26 53.15
C ILE A 31 15.04 45.16 52.88
N VAL A 32 14.46 45.06 51.69
CA VAL A 32 13.23 45.78 51.32
C VAL A 32 12.05 44.83 51.46
N VAL A 33 11.09 45.18 52.29
CA VAL A 33 9.89 44.38 52.57
C VAL A 33 8.68 45.15 52.05
N ASN A 34 7.97 44.57 51.09
CA ASN A 34 6.67 45.05 50.64
C ASN A 34 5.68 43.89 50.80
N LEU A 35 4.90 43.90 51.88
CA LEU A 35 3.79 42.97 52.10
C LEU A 35 2.50 43.78 52.15
N GLU A 36 1.36 43.12 51.96
CA GLU A 36 0.04 43.74 51.78
C GLU A 36 -0.28 44.93 52.71
N ARG A 37 0.12 44.87 54.00
CA ARG A 37 -0.03 45.98 54.97
C ARG A 37 1.29 46.47 55.59
N VAL A 38 2.43 45.90 55.19
CA VAL A 38 3.74 46.18 55.78
C VAL A 38 4.74 46.58 54.71
N LYS A 39 5.11 47.86 54.69
CA LYS A 39 6.17 48.39 53.84
C LYS A 39 7.32 48.85 54.72
N ALA A 40 8.52 48.29 54.52
CA ALA A 40 9.69 48.57 55.35
C ALA A 40 11.00 48.45 54.56
N VAL A 41 12.00 49.24 54.97
CA VAL A 41 13.40 49.01 54.63
C VAL A 41 14.14 48.71 55.93
N ILE A 42 14.64 47.49 56.06
CA ILE A 42 15.39 47.02 57.23
C ILE A 42 16.87 47.13 56.90
N THR A 43 17.65 47.74 57.79
CA THR A 43 19.12 47.74 57.73
C THR A 43 19.67 47.13 59.02
N ALA A 44 20.99 46.94 59.09
CA ALA A 44 21.63 46.40 60.28
C ALA A 44 21.46 47.29 61.54
N ALA A 45 21.22 48.60 61.37
CA ALA A 45 21.16 49.55 62.49
C ALA A 45 19.76 50.15 62.70
N GLU A 46 18.92 50.21 61.67
CA GLU A 46 17.62 50.87 61.71
C GLU A 46 16.62 50.21 60.77
N VAL A 47 15.33 50.34 61.11
CA VAL A 47 14.21 49.98 60.24
C VAL A 47 13.46 51.24 59.84
N LEU A 48 13.43 51.53 58.55
CA LEU A 48 12.74 52.68 57.96
C LEU A 48 11.34 52.25 57.50
N LEU A 49 10.33 52.95 58.01
CA LEU A 49 8.93 52.58 57.85
C LEU A 49 8.17 53.74 57.19
N PRO A 50 7.82 53.65 55.89
CA PRO A 50 7.21 54.76 55.17
C PRO A 50 5.78 55.08 55.62
N ASN A 51 5.05 54.10 56.18
CA ASN A 51 3.61 54.19 56.47
C ASN A 51 3.29 54.14 57.97
N SER A 52 4.05 54.87 58.79
CA SER A 52 4.03 54.77 60.27
C SER A 52 2.73 55.23 60.98
N LYS A 53 1.74 55.74 60.24
CA LYS A 53 0.47 56.24 60.79
C LYS A 53 -0.68 55.22 60.73
N ASP A 54 -0.46 54.03 60.19
CA ASP A 54 -1.46 52.96 60.12
C ASP A 54 -1.64 52.25 61.49
N PRO A 55 -2.86 52.23 62.07
CA PRO A 55 -3.12 51.60 63.38
C PRO A 55 -2.85 50.10 63.45
N ASP A 56 -3.08 49.36 62.36
CA ASP A 56 -2.88 47.90 62.32
C ASP A 56 -1.38 47.55 62.35
N PHE A 57 -0.55 48.44 61.81
CA PHE A 57 0.89 48.27 61.73
C PHE A 57 1.60 48.42 63.09
N ALA A 58 1.06 49.26 63.98
CA ALA A 58 1.58 49.42 65.34
C ALA A 58 1.51 48.13 66.18
N ARG A 59 0.57 47.23 65.88
CA ARG A 59 0.47 45.91 66.52
C ARG A 59 1.57 44.96 66.03
N PHE A 60 1.84 44.95 64.73
CA PHE A 60 2.90 44.14 64.13
C PHE A 60 4.29 44.49 64.67
N VAL A 61 4.60 45.78 64.82
CA VAL A 61 5.91 46.21 65.37
C VAL A 61 6.10 45.73 66.81
N ARG A 62 5.05 45.76 67.64
CA ARG A 62 5.11 45.24 69.02
C ARG A 62 5.32 43.73 69.08
N ASP A 63 4.61 42.97 68.24
CA ASP A 63 4.78 41.51 68.16
C ASP A 63 6.16 41.11 67.64
N LEU A 64 6.68 41.84 66.64
CA LEU A 64 8.02 41.63 66.12
C LEU A 64 9.09 41.93 67.18
N GLN A 65 8.96 43.04 67.91
CA GLN A 65 9.86 43.35 69.02
C GLN A 65 9.81 42.28 70.11
N ALA A 66 8.60 41.82 70.49
CA ALA A 66 8.44 40.77 71.48
C ALA A 66 9.08 39.44 71.03
N ARG A 67 8.95 39.07 69.76
CA ARG A 67 9.54 37.86 69.20
C ARG A 67 11.05 37.94 69.07
N VAL A 68 11.59 39.07 68.60
CA VAL A 68 13.05 39.28 68.50
C VAL A 68 13.71 39.29 69.88
N LEU A 69 13.03 39.79 70.92
CA LEU A 69 13.52 39.77 72.29
C LEU A 69 13.35 38.41 73.00
N ALA A 70 12.52 37.51 72.46
CA ALA A 70 12.23 36.20 73.04
C ALA A 70 13.22 35.10 72.64
N TYR A 71 13.98 35.29 71.55
CA TYR A 71 15.00 34.33 71.12
C TYR A 71 16.38 34.73 71.66
N SER A 72 17.06 33.81 72.34
CA SER A 72 18.47 33.99 72.67
C SER A 72 19.32 33.83 71.41
N ALA A 73 20.45 34.54 71.33
CA ALA A 73 21.35 34.50 70.18
C ALA A 73 21.84 33.08 69.84
N ASP A 74 21.93 32.20 70.85
CA ASP A 74 22.40 30.82 70.68
C ASP A 74 21.37 29.93 69.96
N GLN A 75 20.08 30.08 70.25
CA GLN A 75 19.01 29.28 69.61
C GLN A 75 18.79 29.66 68.14
N LEU A 76 18.98 30.94 67.80
CA LEU A 76 18.94 31.41 66.41
C LEU A 76 20.13 30.92 65.60
N ARG A 77 21.29 30.73 66.25
CA ARG A 77 22.50 30.24 65.60
C ARG A 77 22.39 28.76 65.27
N GLU A 78 21.92 27.95 66.21
CA GLU A 78 21.67 26.51 66.01
C GLU A 78 20.66 26.25 64.89
N TYR A 79 19.57 27.02 64.83
CA TYR A 79 18.58 26.88 63.75
C TYR A 79 19.11 27.30 62.37
N VAL A 80 20.00 28.30 62.32
CA VAL A 80 20.66 28.72 61.07
C VAL A 80 21.67 27.67 60.63
N ASP A 81 22.48 27.15 61.55
CA ASP A 81 23.48 26.11 61.27
C ASP A 81 22.79 24.80 60.79
N ASP A 82 21.71 24.35 61.45
CA ASP A 82 20.91 23.19 61.02
C ASP A 82 20.30 23.38 59.62
N THR A 83 19.88 24.61 59.31
CA THR A 83 19.31 24.94 57.99
C THR A 83 20.40 24.99 56.91
N GLU A 84 21.58 25.50 57.23
CA GLU A 84 22.74 25.53 56.32
C GLU A 84 23.20 24.11 55.99
N ASP A 85 23.29 23.24 57.00
CA ASP A 85 23.63 21.83 56.82
C ASP A 85 22.59 21.09 55.96
N TYR A 86 21.29 21.33 56.18
CA TYR A 86 20.23 20.76 55.34
C TYR A 86 20.32 21.23 53.88
N ILE A 87 20.61 22.52 53.65
CA ILE A 87 20.79 23.09 52.32
C ILE A 87 22.03 22.48 51.63
N ASN A 88 23.13 22.30 52.36
CA ASN A 88 24.35 21.68 51.85
C ASN A 88 24.12 20.23 51.44
N ILE A 89 23.40 19.44 52.25
CA ILE A 89 23.04 18.05 51.91
C ILE A 89 22.17 17.97 50.66
N MET A 90 21.17 18.86 50.52
CA MET A 90 20.36 18.92 49.29
C MET A 90 21.16 19.34 48.06
N LEU A 91 22.08 20.29 48.22
CA LEU A 91 22.97 20.75 47.13
C LEU A 91 23.87 19.60 46.65
N ASP A 92 24.43 18.83 47.57
CA ASP A 92 25.26 17.67 47.26
C ASP A 92 24.46 16.56 46.56
N ASP A 93 23.23 16.27 47.00
CA ASP A 93 22.34 15.32 46.30
C ASP A 93 22.04 15.78 44.86
N LYS A 94 21.75 17.08 44.66
CA LYS A 94 21.51 17.64 43.33
C LYS A 94 22.75 17.65 42.46
N GLN A 95 23.92 17.96 43.01
CA GLN A 95 25.19 17.86 42.29
C GLN A 95 25.48 16.40 41.89
N ASN A 96 25.25 15.45 42.78
CA ASN A 96 25.43 14.02 42.48
C ASN A 96 24.47 13.53 41.39
N GLN A 97 23.21 13.96 41.41
CA GLN A 97 22.24 13.67 40.34
C GLN A 97 22.69 14.24 38.99
N LEU A 98 23.19 15.47 38.97
CA LEU A 98 23.72 16.11 37.76
C LEU A 98 24.97 15.40 37.23
N LEU A 99 25.87 14.97 38.11
CA LEU A 99 27.05 14.19 37.74
C LEU A 99 26.67 12.82 37.16
N GLN A 100 25.71 12.11 37.78
CA GLN A 100 25.20 10.84 37.24
C GLN A 100 24.57 11.01 35.86
N MET A 101 23.78 12.07 35.66
CA MET A 101 23.19 12.39 34.37
C MET A 101 24.27 12.71 33.32
N GLY A 102 25.30 13.47 33.69
CA GLY A 102 26.44 13.79 32.83
C GLY A 102 27.25 12.56 32.41
N VAL A 103 27.49 11.63 33.33
CA VAL A 103 28.15 10.35 33.04
C VAL A 103 27.28 9.51 32.11
N MET A 104 25.98 9.38 32.38
CA MET A 104 25.05 8.63 31.52
C MET A 104 25.04 9.17 30.08
N LEU A 105 24.90 10.47 29.90
CA LEU A 105 24.93 11.14 28.58
C LEU A 105 26.27 10.92 27.86
N SER A 106 27.38 11.03 28.59
CA SER A 106 28.71 10.81 28.03
C SER A 106 28.91 9.36 27.59
N THR A 107 28.49 8.39 28.42
CA THR A 107 28.54 6.97 28.07
C THR A 107 27.67 6.65 26.86
N ALA A 108 26.45 7.18 26.79
CA ALA A 108 25.57 7.02 25.64
C ALA A 108 26.20 7.58 24.35
N THR A 109 26.81 8.76 24.44
CA THR A 109 27.49 9.40 23.31
C THR A 109 28.68 8.57 22.81
N VAL A 110 29.49 8.03 23.72
CA VAL A 110 30.62 7.15 23.38
C VAL A 110 30.15 5.87 22.70
N VAL A 111 29.08 5.24 23.20
CA VAL A 111 28.50 4.03 22.60
C VAL A 111 27.99 4.31 21.18
N ILE A 112 27.25 5.41 20.98
CA ILE A 112 26.78 5.82 19.66
C ILE A 112 27.96 6.07 18.72
N THR A 113 28.98 6.81 19.18
CA THR A 113 30.16 7.15 18.37
C THR A 113 30.97 5.91 18.00
N ALA A 114 31.12 4.96 18.92
CA ALA A 114 31.75 3.67 18.66
C ALA A 114 30.95 2.85 17.65
N GLY A 115 29.62 2.84 17.76
CA GLY A 115 28.73 2.22 16.76
C GLY A 115 28.91 2.81 15.38
N VAL A 116 28.92 4.15 15.27
CA VAL A 116 29.18 4.87 14.00
C VAL A 116 30.57 4.53 13.45
N ALA A 117 31.60 4.46 14.30
CA ALA A 117 32.95 4.11 13.88
C ALA A 117 33.03 2.67 13.35
N VAL A 118 32.36 1.71 14.01
CA VAL A 118 32.27 0.32 13.53
C VAL A 118 31.52 0.25 12.21
N VAL A 119 30.35 0.89 12.10
CA VAL A 119 29.58 0.97 10.84
C VAL A 119 30.41 1.62 9.74
N GLY A 120 31.17 2.67 10.04
CA GLY A 120 32.09 3.32 9.09
C GLY A 120 33.23 2.39 8.65
N LEU A 121 33.90 1.73 9.59
CA LEU A 121 35.03 0.84 9.31
C LEU A 121 34.63 -0.37 8.45
N PHE A 122 33.46 -0.96 8.74
CA PHE A 122 32.91 -2.06 7.93
C PHE A 122 32.22 -1.56 6.64
N GLY A 123 31.61 -0.38 6.68
CA GLY A 123 30.95 0.26 5.53
C GLY A 123 31.93 0.70 4.43
N MET A 124 33.17 1.03 4.78
CA MET A 124 34.24 1.38 3.82
C MET A 124 34.61 0.22 2.86
N ASN A 125 34.24 -1.02 3.17
CA ASN A 125 34.44 -2.18 2.30
C ASN A 125 33.21 -2.48 1.41
N ILE A 126 32.12 -1.74 1.55
CA ILE A 126 30.95 -1.87 0.69
C ILE A 126 31.20 -1.01 -0.56
N GLY A 127 31.76 -1.63 -1.61
CA GLY A 127 31.91 -1.01 -2.92
C GLY A 127 30.56 -0.83 -3.61
N ILE A 128 29.84 0.24 -3.31
CA ILE A 128 28.61 0.60 -4.03
C ILE A 128 29.01 1.43 -5.25
N SER A 129 28.67 0.98 -6.47
CA SER A 129 29.02 1.72 -7.70
C SER A 129 28.40 3.13 -7.74
N LEU A 130 27.32 3.36 -6.97
CA LEU A 130 26.76 4.69 -6.75
C LEU A 130 27.81 5.67 -6.22
N TYR A 131 28.78 5.24 -5.43
CA TYR A 131 29.85 6.10 -4.92
C TYR A 131 31.02 6.24 -5.88
N THR A 132 30.90 5.86 -7.16
CA THR A 132 31.90 6.15 -8.19
C THR A 132 31.93 7.67 -8.40
N PRO A 133 32.95 8.40 -7.90
CA PRO A 133 32.89 9.86 -7.85
C PRO A 133 32.79 10.45 -9.24
N ALA A 134 33.50 9.87 -10.22
CA ALA A 134 33.51 10.36 -11.60
C ALA A 134 32.13 10.37 -12.28
N VAL A 135 31.26 9.39 -11.99
CA VAL A 135 29.91 9.34 -12.58
C VAL A 135 28.99 10.31 -11.86
N LEU A 136 28.97 10.30 -10.53
CA LEU A 136 28.13 11.23 -9.76
C LEU A 136 28.55 12.68 -9.98
N ASP A 137 29.83 13.02 -9.93
CA ASP A 137 30.34 14.37 -10.16
C ASP A 137 29.89 14.91 -11.51
N ARG A 138 29.92 14.05 -12.55
CA ARG A 138 29.48 14.40 -13.91
C ARG A 138 27.99 14.78 -14.00
N TYR A 139 27.12 14.11 -13.25
CA TYR A 139 25.66 14.33 -13.32
C TYR A 139 25.08 15.10 -12.13
N SER A 140 25.89 15.41 -11.11
CA SER A 140 25.50 16.14 -9.90
C SER A 140 24.93 17.53 -10.18
N GLY A 141 25.25 18.11 -11.34
CA GLY A 141 24.80 19.43 -11.75
C GLY A 141 23.30 19.54 -12.06
N ARG A 142 22.58 18.44 -12.28
CA ARG A 142 21.13 18.43 -12.59
C ARG A 142 20.39 17.41 -11.75
N TYR A 143 19.30 17.84 -11.11
CA TYR A 143 18.46 17.00 -10.25
C TYR A 143 16.97 17.17 -10.55
N PRO A 144 16.14 16.14 -10.30
CA PRO A 144 14.71 16.22 -10.51
C PRO A 144 14.03 16.98 -9.35
N THR A 145 13.02 17.79 -9.65
CA THR A 145 12.18 18.49 -8.67
C THR A 145 10.74 18.02 -8.69
N ALA A 146 10.29 17.45 -9.81
CA ALA A 146 9.01 16.78 -9.96
C ALA A 146 9.10 15.78 -11.13
N GLY A 147 8.13 14.89 -11.24
CA GLY A 147 7.99 13.98 -12.36
C GLY A 147 6.52 13.79 -12.72
N VAL A 148 6.26 13.62 -14.01
CA VAL A 148 4.96 13.24 -14.54
C VAL A 148 5.10 11.88 -15.21
N ALA A 149 4.26 10.94 -14.80
CA ALA A 149 4.07 9.67 -15.47
C ALA A 149 2.68 9.66 -16.12
N ALA A 150 2.65 9.63 -17.46
CA ALA A 150 1.45 9.63 -18.28
C ALA A 150 1.16 8.23 -18.81
N VAL A 151 -0.13 7.86 -18.83
CA VAL A 151 -0.64 6.57 -19.34
C VAL A 151 -1.71 6.89 -20.39
N ASP A 152 -1.39 7.87 -21.23
CA ASP A 152 -2.35 8.47 -22.16
C ASP A 152 -2.45 7.66 -23.46
N ARG A 153 -1.40 6.87 -23.75
CA ARG A 153 -1.33 5.95 -24.89
C ARG A 153 -1.44 4.50 -24.42
N PRO A 154 -2.13 3.62 -25.17
CA PRO A 154 -2.26 2.20 -24.83
C PRO A 154 -0.90 1.54 -24.65
N PHE A 155 -0.78 0.67 -23.64
CA PHE A 155 0.37 -0.19 -23.38
C PHE A 155 1.68 0.59 -23.19
N SER A 156 1.57 1.77 -22.58
CA SER A 156 2.66 2.72 -22.50
C SER A 156 2.67 3.52 -21.21
N VAL A 157 3.87 3.85 -20.72
CA VAL A 157 4.07 4.84 -19.67
C VAL A 157 5.14 5.83 -20.13
N ASP A 158 4.78 7.09 -20.25
CA ASP A 158 5.72 8.15 -20.60
C ASP A 158 6.06 8.98 -19.37
N TYR A 159 7.34 9.00 -19.03
CA TYR A 159 7.88 9.81 -17.95
C TYR A 159 8.49 11.09 -18.49
N ALA A 160 8.19 12.21 -17.82
CA ALA A 160 8.85 13.48 -18.04
C ALA A 160 9.23 14.09 -16.68
N TRP A 161 10.50 14.44 -16.50
CA TRP A 161 10.98 15.02 -15.25
C TRP A 161 11.13 16.53 -15.37
N CYS A 162 10.61 17.24 -14.37
CA CYS A 162 10.98 18.63 -14.13
C CYS A 162 12.33 18.64 -13.43
N THR A 163 13.28 19.40 -13.94
CA THR A 163 14.66 19.40 -13.43
C THR A 163 15.17 20.79 -13.15
N GLN A 164 16.11 20.92 -12.21
CA GLN A 164 16.84 22.15 -11.95
C GLN A 164 18.35 21.89 -12.06
N GLY A 165 19.10 22.92 -12.46
CA GLY A 165 20.55 22.87 -12.63
C GLY A 165 21.00 22.72 -14.10
N SER A 166 22.24 22.24 -14.31
CA SER A 166 22.90 22.13 -15.62
C SER A 166 23.44 20.72 -15.86
N GLY A 167 23.39 20.26 -17.12
CA GLY A 167 23.88 18.93 -17.52
C GLY A 167 22.73 17.96 -17.86
N ASP A 168 23.03 16.67 -17.85
CA ASP A 168 22.04 15.62 -18.09
C ASP A 168 21.50 15.08 -16.76
N LEU A 169 20.23 14.68 -16.74
CA LEU A 169 19.62 14.04 -15.59
C LEU A 169 20.00 12.56 -15.55
N LEU A 170 20.52 12.09 -14.41
CA LEU A 170 20.73 10.66 -14.12
C LEU A 170 19.65 10.18 -13.13
N MET A 171 18.91 9.15 -13.52
CA MET A 171 17.96 8.44 -12.65
C MET A 171 18.32 6.95 -12.59
N LEU A 172 17.84 6.24 -11.57
CA LEU A 172 18.02 4.78 -11.46
C LEU A 172 16.77 4.06 -11.99
N ALA A 173 16.95 3.10 -12.88
CA ALA A 173 15.90 2.29 -13.46
C ALA A 173 15.83 0.91 -12.79
N HIS A 174 14.63 0.44 -12.43
CA HIS A 174 14.40 -0.94 -12.02
C HIS A 174 14.61 -1.92 -13.17
N PRO A 175 14.85 -3.22 -12.92
CA PRO A 175 14.97 -4.23 -13.98
C PRO A 175 13.79 -4.22 -14.96
N LEU A 176 12.57 -4.02 -14.45
CA LEU A 176 11.38 -3.91 -15.29
C LEU A 176 11.38 -2.66 -16.18
N HIS A 177 11.88 -1.52 -15.70
CA HIS A 177 12.03 -0.33 -16.52
C HIS A 177 12.95 -0.58 -17.70
N LEU A 178 14.09 -1.22 -17.46
CA LEU A 178 15.06 -1.54 -18.52
C LEU A 178 14.47 -2.49 -19.56
N ARG A 179 13.65 -3.46 -19.14
CA ARG A 179 12.94 -4.37 -20.04
C ARG A 179 11.94 -3.65 -20.93
N LEU A 180 11.26 -2.63 -20.41
CA LEU A 180 10.20 -1.90 -21.11
C LEU A 180 10.70 -0.61 -21.80
N LEU A 181 11.94 -0.20 -21.58
CA LEU A 181 12.48 1.05 -22.11
C LEU A 181 12.46 1.01 -23.64
N SER A 182 11.67 1.89 -24.25
CA SER A 182 11.53 1.94 -25.71
C SER A 182 12.87 2.26 -26.36
N LYS A 183 13.16 1.59 -27.47
CA LYS A 183 14.33 1.85 -28.32
C LYS A 183 14.34 3.27 -28.88
N ASP A 184 13.17 3.89 -29.00
CA ASP A 184 13.01 5.26 -29.49
C ASP A 184 13.24 6.31 -28.39
N SER A 185 13.36 5.88 -27.13
CA SER A 185 13.70 6.79 -26.03
C SER A 185 15.12 7.34 -26.24
N ARG A 186 15.26 8.66 -26.21
CA ARG A 186 16.56 9.36 -26.29
C ARG A 186 17.30 9.32 -24.94
N VAL A 187 17.49 8.12 -24.43
CA VAL A 187 18.07 7.85 -23.11
C VAL A 187 19.35 7.05 -23.28
N ARG A 188 20.28 7.20 -22.34
CA ARG A 188 21.53 6.44 -22.32
C ARG A 188 21.61 5.61 -21.06
N VAL A 189 21.58 4.29 -21.21
CA VAL A 189 21.76 3.33 -20.11
C VAL A 189 23.25 3.21 -19.78
N LEU A 190 23.58 3.29 -18.50
CA LEU A 190 24.91 3.12 -17.95
C LEU A 190 24.99 1.74 -17.31
N GLU A 191 25.16 0.70 -18.14
CA GLU A 191 25.12 -0.70 -17.70
C GLU A 191 26.04 -1.01 -16.52
N ASP A 192 27.23 -0.40 -16.46
CA ASP A 192 28.19 -0.64 -15.38
C ASP A 192 27.87 0.14 -14.09
N PHE A 193 26.93 1.10 -14.13
CA PHE A 193 26.50 1.89 -12.99
C PHE A 193 25.27 1.26 -12.34
N ARG A 194 25.51 0.26 -11.48
CA ARG A 194 24.48 -0.56 -10.84
C ARG A 194 24.43 -0.44 -9.32
N TYR A 195 23.24 -0.35 -8.77
CA TYR A 195 22.98 -0.41 -7.34
C TYR A 195 22.17 -1.66 -7.01
N ARG A 196 22.75 -2.56 -6.20
CA ARG A 196 22.00 -3.72 -5.72
C ARG A 196 20.93 -3.27 -4.72
N SER A 197 19.67 -3.59 -5.01
CA SER A 197 18.52 -3.31 -4.15
C SER A 197 17.68 -4.55 -3.92
N ILE A 198 16.68 -4.46 -3.03
CA ILE A 198 15.70 -5.53 -2.79
C ILE A 198 14.81 -5.81 -4.03
N ASP A 199 14.74 -4.88 -4.98
CA ASP A 199 13.99 -5.02 -6.24
C ASP A 199 14.86 -5.52 -7.40
N GLY A 200 16.09 -5.96 -7.11
CA GLY A 200 17.14 -6.29 -8.07
C GLY A 200 18.13 -5.15 -8.31
N ASP A 201 18.97 -5.30 -9.33
CA ASP A 201 19.96 -4.28 -9.70
C ASP A 201 19.27 -3.07 -10.34
N LEU A 202 19.39 -1.90 -9.70
CA LEU A 202 19.00 -0.64 -10.29
C LEU A 202 20.12 -0.12 -11.18
N VAL A 203 19.81 0.29 -12.40
CA VAL A 203 20.82 0.72 -13.38
C VAL A 203 20.66 2.20 -13.68
N GLY A 204 21.78 2.93 -13.79
CA GLY A 204 21.77 4.34 -14.17
C GLY A 204 21.25 4.56 -15.58
N VAL A 205 20.30 5.46 -15.75
CA VAL A 205 19.77 5.88 -17.05
C VAL A 205 19.80 7.40 -17.13
N VAL A 206 20.43 7.91 -18.18
CA VAL A 206 20.62 9.34 -18.42
C VAL A 206 19.58 9.83 -19.42
N GLY A 207 18.77 10.80 -19.02
CA GLY A 207 17.72 11.42 -19.84
C GLY A 207 16.58 11.96 -18.98
N ASP A 208 15.93 13.03 -19.45
CA ASP A 208 14.84 13.74 -18.77
C ASP A 208 13.44 13.39 -19.30
N ALA A 209 13.35 12.43 -20.22
CA ALA A 209 12.10 11.81 -20.66
C ALA A 209 12.32 10.35 -21.07
N TRP A 210 11.49 9.44 -20.55
CA TRP A 210 11.57 8.00 -20.82
C TRP A 210 10.23 7.53 -21.36
N ALA A 211 10.24 6.64 -22.34
CA ALA A 211 9.05 5.98 -22.83
C ALA A 211 9.16 4.49 -22.54
N LEU A 212 8.26 3.95 -21.71
CA LEU A 212 8.12 2.52 -21.49
C LEU A 212 7.01 1.96 -22.38
N ARG A 213 7.24 0.78 -22.96
CA ARG A 213 6.31 0.06 -23.83
C ARG A 213 6.21 -1.39 -23.42
N THR A 214 4.98 -1.90 -23.36
CA THR A 214 4.68 -3.32 -23.16
C THR A 214 3.98 -3.87 -24.39
N ASP A 215 4.08 -5.19 -24.58
CA ASP A 215 3.25 -5.87 -25.56
C ASP A 215 1.77 -5.72 -25.19
N PRO A 216 0.88 -5.57 -26.19
CA PRO A 216 -0.55 -5.48 -25.98
C PRO A 216 -1.12 -6.74 -25.30
N VAL A 217 -1.98 -6.51 -24.32
CA VAL A 217 -2.79 -7.56 -23.69
C VAL A 217 -4.24 -7.18 -23.89
N PHE A 218 -5.01 -8.09 -24.51
CA PHE A 218 -6.41 -7.83 -24.86
C PHE A 218 -7.34 -8.52 -23.86
N PRO A 219 -8.07 -7.75 -23.03
CA PRO A 219 -9.12 -8.31 -22.16
C PRO A 219 -10.19 -8.98 -23.00
N THR A 220 -10.53 -10.23 -22.70
CA THR A 220 -11.51 -11.02 -23.44
C THR A 220 -12.50 -11.67 -22.48
N TRP A 221 -13.76 -11.82 -22.88
CA TRP A 221 -14.79 -12.45 -22.04
C TRP A 221 -14.59 -13.98 -21.89
N HIS A 222 -13.90 -14.58 -22.87
CA HIS A 222 -13.81 -16.01 -23.12
C HIS A 222 -12.36 -16.47 -23.20
N SER A 223 -12.13 -17.78 -23.32
CA SER A 223 -10.77 -18.29 -23.54
C SER A 223 -10.19 -17.81 -24.88
N THR A 224 -8.88 -17.61 -24.91
CA THR A 224 -8.16 -17.17 -26.11
C THR A 224 -8.06 -18.24 -27.21
N ARG A 225 -8.13 -19.52 -26.82
CA ARG A 225 -7.97 -20.69 -27.70
C ARG A 225 -9.26 -21.46 -27.96
N GLY A 226 -10.36 -21.07 -27.32
CA GLY A 226 -11.58 -21.86 -27.29
C GLY A 226 -11.49 -23.07 -26.37
N ILE A 227 -12.61 -23.78 -26.25
CA ILE A 227 -12.78 -24.96 -25.39
C ILE A 227 -12.72 -26.22 -26.26
N SER A 228 -12.05 -27.27 -25.78
CA SER A 228 -12.02 -28.55 -26.48
C SER A 228 -13.42 -29.18 -26.60
N GLU A 229 -13.78 -29.66 -27.79
CA GLU A 229 -15.13 -30.16 -28.09
C GLU A 229 -15.56 -31.32 -27.18
N ASP A 230 -14.62 -32.18 -26.80
CA ASP A 230 -14.80 -33.31 -25.88
C ASP A 230 -15.09 -32.87 -24.43
N GLY A 231 -14.66 -31.67 -24.04
CA GLY A 231 -14.88 -31.11 -22.71
C GLY A 231 -16.23 -30.44 -22.52
N VAL A 232 -16.86 -29.98 -23.61
CA VAL A 232 -18.12 -29.21 -23.57
C VAL A 232 -19.22 -29.95 -22.79
N PRO A 233 -19.52 -31.25 -23.02
CA PRO A 233 -20.57 -31.94 -22.29
C PRO A 233 -20.32 -32.00 -20.77
N GLU A 234 -19.07 -32.18 -20.36
CA GLU A 234 -18.68 -32.25 -18.94
C GLU A 234 -18.83 -30.88 -18.26
N ILE A 235 -18.36 -29.81 -18.93
CA ILE A 235 -18.50 -28.44 -18.42
C ILE A 235 -19.98 -28.08 -18.31
N VAL A 236 -20.80 -28.40 -19.30
CA VAL A 236 -22.25 -28.13 -19.26
C VAL A 236 -22.94 -28.87 -18.11
N ALA A 237 -22.56 -30.12 -17.83
CA ALA A 237 -23.12 -30.87 -16.71
C ALA A 237 -22.76 -30.23 -15.36
N ALA A 238 -21.48 -29.85 -15.16
CA ALA A 238 -21.05 -29.13 -13.97
C ALA A 238 -21.73 -27.75 -13.84
N LEU A 239 -21.83 -27.02 -14.95
CA LEU A 239 -22.43 -25.68 -15.02
C LEU A 239 -23.87 -25.68 -14.55
N ARG A 240 -24.68 -26.64 -15.03
CA ARG A 240 -26.08 -26.75 -14.63
C ARG A 240 -26.22 -26.97 -13.13
N LYS A 241 -25.39 -27.86 -12.57
CA LYS A 241 -25.37 -28.10 -11.13
C LYS A 241 -24.97 -26.85 -10.35
N ASP A 242 -23.87 -26.20 -10.72
CA ASP A 242 -23.39 -25.01 -10.03
C ASP A 242 -24.40 -23.85 -10.11
N VAL A 243 -25.13 -23.71 -11.24
CA VAL A 243 -26.20 -22.70 -11.38
C VAL A 243 -27.43 -23.06 -10.56
N ASP A 244 -27.85 -24.33 -10.54
CA ASP A 244 -28.97 -24.78 -9.69
C ASP A 244 -28.67 -24.51 -8.20
N ASP A 245 -27.41 -24.72 -7.78
CA ASP A 245 -26.96 -24.48 -6.41
C ASP A 245 -27.02 -22.98 -6.03
N LEU A 246 -26.94 -22.03 -6.98
CA LEU A 246 -27.14 -20.60 -6.71
C LEU A 246 -28.52 -20.29 -6.16
N ALA A 247 -29.56 -21.02 -6.60
CA ALA A 247 -30.93 -20.78 -6.16
C ALA A 247 -31.14 -21.15 -4.67
N SER A 248 -30.42 -22.16 -4.19
CA SER A 248 -30.45 -22.60 -2.79
C SER A 248 -29.41 -21.91 -1.90
N SER A 249 -28.34 -21.35 -2.48
CA SER A 249 -27.20 -20.81 -1.73
C SER A 249 -27.26 -19.29 -1.60
N ARG A 250 -27.87 -18.80 -0.51
CA ARG A 250 -27.81 -17.37 -0.17
C ARG A 250 -26.41 -16.99 0.28
N ILE A 251 -25.91 -15.83 -0.18
CA ILE A 251 -24.69 -15.23 0.36
C ILE A 251 -24.99 -14.75 1.79
N THR A 252 -24.34 -15.34 2.78
CA THR A 252 -24.59 -15.06 4.21
C THR A 252 -23.58 -14.09 4.83
N THR A 253 -22.41 -13.93 4.22
CA THR A 253 -21.39 -12.98 4.67
C THR A 253 -21.83 -11.54 4.39
N THR A 254 -21.42 -10.61 5.24
CA THR A 254 -21.52 -9.17 5.00
C THR A 254 -20.18 -8.54 4.63
N SER A 255 -19.09 -9.31 4.66
CA SER A 255 -17.78 -8.81 4.30
C SER A 255 -17.71 -8.56 2.80
N SER A 256 -17.28 -7.36 2.41
CA SER A 256 -17.16 -6.97 1.00
C SER A 256 -16.23 -7.90 0.22
N TYR A 257 -15.14 -8.40 0.81
CA TYR A 257 -14.22 -9.32 0.15
C TYR A 257 -14.91 -10.63 -0.28
N PHE A 258 -15.41 -11.38 0.71
CA PHE A 258 -16.04 -12.68 0.47
C PHE A 258 -17.36 -12.56 -0.30
N TYR A 259 -18.10 -11.47 -0.10
CA TYR A 259 -19.30 -11.18 -0.90
C TYR A 259 -18.92 -10.97 -2.38
N GLY A 260 -17.88 -10.17 -2.62
CA GLY A 260 -17.29 -9.95 -3.93
C GLY A 260 -16.93 -11.27 -4.62
N LYS A 261 -16.15 -12.13 -3.95
CA LYS A 261 -15.80 -13.46 -4.47
C LYS A 261 -17.02 -14.27 -4.90
N ALA A 262 -18.07 -14.27 -4.07
CA ALA A 262 -19.29 -15.02 -4.35
C ALA A 262 -20.07 -14.50 -5.58
N VAL A 263 -20.20 -13.18 -5.75
CA VAL A 263 -20.88 -12.61 -6.94
C VAL A 263 -20.04 -12.75 -8.20
N ALA A 264 -18.72 -12.61 -8.11
CA ALA A 264 -17.82 -12.82 -9.24
C ALA A 264 -17.84 -14.29 -9.71
N ARG A 265 -17.88 -15.24 -8.76
CA ARG A 265 -18.06 -16.66 -9.05
C ARG A 265 -19.35 -16.93 -9.82
N ALA A 266 -20.47 -16.33 -9.41
CA ALA A 266 -21.73 -16.46 -10.14
C ALA A 266 -21.64 -15.84 -11.55
N ALA A 267 -21.06 -14.64 -11.68
CA ALA A 267 -20.84 -13.98 -12.96
C ALA A 267 -19.99 -14.82 -13.92
N ARG A 268 -18.97 -15.51 -13.40
CA ARG A 268 -18.12 -16.40 -14.19
C ARG A 268 -18.93 -17.53 -14.85
N LEU A 269 -19.93 -18.07 -14.18
CA LEU A 269 -20.81 -19.12 -14.74
C LEU A 269 -21.58 -18.63 -15.98
N ALA A 270 -22.05 -17.38 -16.00
CA ALA A 270 -22.75 -16.84 -17.17
C ALA A 270 -21.83 -16.72 -18.39
N LEU A 271 -20.58 -16.30 -18.21
CA LEU A 271 -19.62 -16.22 -19.31
C LEU A 271 -19.20 -17.61 -19.83
N ILE A 272 -19.07 -18.60 -18.93
CA ILE A 272 -18.81 -19.99 -19.36
C ILE A 272 -20.04 -20.52 -20.10
N ALA A 273 -21.25 -20.25 -19.62
CA ALA A 273 -22.50 -20.65 -20.27
C ALA A 273 -22.63 -20.12 -21.69
N GLU A 274 -22.23 -18.87 -21.92
CA GLU A 274 -22.14 -18.27 -23.25
C GLU A 274 -21.13 -19.01 -24.13
N GLU A 275 -19.92 -19.27 -23.62
CA GLU A 275 -18.84 -19.90 -24.39
C GLU A 275 -19.11 -21.36 -24.78
N VAL A 276 -19.75 -22.14 -23.88
CA VAL A 276 -20.09 -23.56 -24.14
C VAL A 276 -21.44 -23.75 -24.83
N GLY A 277 -22.12 -22.67 -25.22
CA GLY A 277 -23.42 -22.75 -25.90
C GLY A 277 -24.56 -23.26 -25.02
N CYS A 278 -24.57 -22.90 -23.73
CA CYS A 278 -25.61 -23.26 -22.75
C CYS A 278 -26.39 -22.01 -22.27
N PRO A 279 -27.03 -21.23 -23.15
CA PRO A 279 -27.62 -19.94 -22.78
C PRO A 279 -28.84 -20.05 -21.86
N ASP A 280 -29.45 -21.24 -21.75
CA ASP A 280 -30.68 -21.44 -20.96
C ASP A 280 -30.48 -21.28 -19.44
N VAL A 281 -29.23 -21.38 -18.95
CA VAL A 281 -28.92 -21.14 -17.53
C VAL A 281 -28.67 -19.65 -17.20
N ILE A 282 -28.39 -18.82 -18.20
CA ILE A 282 -28.05 -17.39 -18.02
C ILE A 282 -29.15 -16.62 -17.27
N PRO A 283 -30.46 -16.82 -17.53
CA PRO A 283 -31.52 -16.14 -16.79
C PRO A 283 -31.51 -16.42 -15.28
N ALA A 284 -31.06 -17.60 -14.84
CA ALA A 284 -30.95 -17.91 -13.42
C ALA A 284 -29.79 -17.14 -12.77
N VAL A 285 -28.64 -17.08 -13.46
CA VAL A 285 -27.49 -16.29 -13.03
C VAL A 285 -27.82 -14.80 -13.00
N HIS A 286 -28.51 -14.28 -14.03
CA HIS A 286 -28.97 -12.89 -14.07
C HIS A 286 -29.84 -12.53 -12.85
N ARG A 287 -30.85 -13.36 -12.52
CA ARG A 287 -31.69 -13.13 -11.35
C ARG A 287 -30.89 -13.12 -10.06
N PHE A 288 -29.93 -14.04 -9.92
CA PHE A 288 -29.06 -14.10 -8.76
C PHE A 288 -28.19 -12.84 -8.63
N LEU A 289 -27.50 -12.45 -9.71
CA LEU A 289 -26.63 -11.27 -9.72
C LEU A 289 -27.43 -9.99 -9.47
N ASN A 290 -28.58 -9.81 -10.12
CA ASN A 290 -29.42 -8.64 -9.89
C ASN A 290 -29.87 -8.56 -8.42
N ALA A 291 -30.34 -9.67 -7.84
CA ALA A 291 -30.77 -9.69 -6.44
C ALA A 291 -29.64 -9.49 -5.41
N THR A 292 -28.39 -9.76 -5.78
CA THR A 292 -27.24 -9.72 -4.85
C THR A 292 -26.35 -8.49 -5.03
N VAL A 293 -26.19 -8.00 -6.27
CA VAL A 293 -25.35 -6.84 -6.59
C VAL A 293 -26.12 -5.53 -6.43
N THR A 294 -27.38 -5.47 -6.89
CA THR A 294 -28.18 -4.24 -6.85
C THR A 294 -28.26 -3.60 -5.45
N PRO A 295 -28.47 -4.36 -4.35
CA PRO A 295 -28.54 -3.78 -3.01
C PRO A 295 -27.25 -3.07 -2.55
N TRP A 296 -26.09 -3.47 -3.07
CA TRP A 296 -24.82 -2.78 -2.77
C TRP A 296 -24.69 -1.45 -3.52
N LEU A 297 -25.34 -1.31 -4.68
CA LEU A 297 -25.27 -0.13 -5.54
C LEU A 297 -26.33 0.92 -5.18
N ASP A 298 -27.55 0.50 -4.82
CA ASP A 298 -28.60 1.41 -4.38
C ASP A 298 -28.55 1.74 -2.87
N GLY A 299 -27.69 1.05 -2.12
CA GLY A 299 -27.48 1.24 -0.69
C GLY A 299 -28.51 0.54 0.20
N SER A 300 -29.40 -0.29 -0.35
CA SER A 300 -30.42 -1.05 0.39
C SER A 300 -29.87 -2.30 1.08
N PHE A 301 -28.62 -2.69 0.85
CA PHE A 301 -27.98 -3.74 1.63
C PHE A 301 -27.75 -3.25 3.07
N GLU A 302 -28.48 -3.81 4.03
CA GLU A 302 -28.43 -3.36 5.43
C GLU A 302 -27.13 -3.77 6.14
N GLY A 303 -26.59 -4.95 5.82
CA GLY A 303 -25.45 -5.54 6.54
C GLY A 303 -24.12 -4.80 6.36
N ASN A 304 -23.91 -4.14 5.22
CA ASN A 304 -22.72 -3.37 4.88
C ASN A 304 -23.02 -2.45 3.69
N GLY A 305 -22.05 -1.71 3.16
CA GLY A 305 -22.23 -0.94 1.92
C GLY A 305 -21.08 0.01 1.65
N PHE A 306 -20.93 0.46 0.42
CA PHE A 306 -19.90 1.42 0.04
C PHE A 306 -20.39 2.84 0.26
N LEU A 307 -19.57 3.64 0.95
CA LEU A 307 -19.83 5.03 1.30
C LEU A 307 -18.65 5.87 0.84
N TYR A 308 -18.88 7.12 0.48
CA TYR A 308 -17.81 8.03 0.09
C TYR A 308 -17.29 8.81 1.31
N ASP A 309 -15.99 8.70 1.58
CA ASP A 309 -15.27 9.51 2.56
C ASP A 309 -14.67 10.76 1.88
N PRO A 310 -15.16 11.97 2.20
CA PRO A 310 -14.64 13.20 1.61
C PRO A 310 -13.29 13.64 2.18
N ASN A 311 -12.82 13.07 3.29
CA ASN A 311 -11.58 13.53 3.93
C ASN A 311 -10.34 13.04 3.17
N TRP A 312 -10.31 11.75 2.83
CA TRP A 312 -9.25 11.14 2.03
C TRP A 312 -9.63 10.97 0.56
N GLY A 313 -10.90 11.24 0.21
CA GLY A 313 -11.40 11.22 -1.16
C GLY A 313 -11.44 9.81 -1.72
N GLY A 314 -12.29 8.94 -1.17
CA GLY A 314 -12.45 7.56 -1.63
C GLY A 314 -13.60 6.79 -1.01
N LEU A 315 -13.78 5.55 -1.43
CA LEU A 315 -14.83 4.67 -0.89
C LEU A 315 -14.37 4.03 0.42
N VAL A 316 -15.29 3.84 1.36
CA VAL A 316 -15.11 3.04 2.58
C VAL A 316 -16.32 2.14 2.76
N THR A 317 -16.18 1.04 3.50
CA THR A 317 -17.33 0.22 3.86
C THR A 317 -18.00 0.76 5.12
N ARG A 318 -19.33 0.60 5.23
CA ARG A 318 -20.09 0.96 6.44
C ARG A 318 -19.52 0.28 7.69
N GLN A 319 -19.07 -0.98 7.56
CA GLN A 319 -18.38 -1.68 8.64
C GLN A 319 -16.99 -1.11 8.92
N GLY A 320 -16.20 -0.83 7.87
CA GLY A 320 -14.87 -0.23 7.98
C GLY A 320 -14.86 1.16 8.64
N MET A 321 -15.96 1.91 8.55
CA MET A 321 -16.11 3.19 9.28
C MET A 321 -16.22 3.01 10.80
N MET A 322 -16.70 1.85 11.27
CA MET A 322 -16.93 1.57 12.68
C MET A 322 -15.81 0.74 13.30
N ASP A 323 -15.13 -0.07 12.48
CA ASP A 323 -14.01 -0.92 12.88
C ASP A 323 -12.93 -0.91 11.80
N THR A 324 -11.74 -0.43 12.14
CA THR A 324 -10.60 -0.33 11.22
C THR A 324 -10.06 -1.69 10.79
N GLY A 325 -10.40 -2.78 11.48
CA GLY A 325 -10.06 -4.16 11.08
C GLY A 325 -11.14 -4.83 10.23
N ALA A 326 -12.35 -4.26 10.13
CA ALA A 326 -13.41 -4.82 9.32
C ALA A 326 -13.06 -4.75 7.82
N ASP A 327 -13.52 -5.74 7.07
CA ASP A 327 -13.22 -5.88 5.64
C ASP A 327 -11.71 -5.77 5.36
N PHE A 328 -10.89 -6.41 6.19
CA PHE A 328 -9.42 -6.44 6.05
C PHE A 328 -8.78 -5.04 6.03
N GLY A 329 -9.46 -4.05 6.61
CA GLY A 329 -9.00 -2.67 6.64
C GLY A 329 -9.43 -1.85 5.43
N PHE A 330 -10.48 -2.25 4.70
CA PHE A 330 -11.07 -1.42 3.64
C PHE A 330 -11.42 -0.01 4.15
N GLY A 331 -11.93 0.12 5.38
CA GLY A 331 -12.23 1.43 5.99
C GLY A 331 -11.01 2.34 6.18
N ILE A 332 -9.80 1.78 6.16
CA ILE A 332 -8.51 2.49 6.22
C ILE A 332 -7.73 2.34 4.90
N TYR A 333 -8.45 2.19 3.79
CA TYR A 333 -7.91 2.17 2.43
C TYR A 333 -7.06 0.95 2.06
N ASN A 334 -7.14 -0.15 2.80
CA ASN A 334 -6.51 -1.41 2.40
C ASN A 334 -7.32 -2.09 1.31
N ASP A 335 -6.65 -2.74 0.37
CA ASP A 335 -7.22 -3.82 -0.46
C ASP A 335 -8.40 -3.40 -1.36
N HIS A 336 -8.57 -2.09 -1.62
CA HIS A 336 -9.69 -1.57 -2.42
C HIS A 336 -9.80 -2.24 -3.79
N HIS A 337 -8.70 -2.31 -4.54
CA HIS A 337 -8.64 -2.98 -5.83
C HIS A 337 -9.01 -4.48 -5.74
N TYR A 338 -8.61 -5.22 -4.69
CA TYR A 338 -9.00 -6.62 -4.52
C TYR A 338 -10.51 -6.76 -4.34
N HIS A 339 -11.08 -6.00 -3.39
CA HIS A 339 -12.51 -6.09 -3.07
C HIS A 339 -13.38 -5.58 -4.22
N LEU A 340 -13.12 -4.35 -4.67
CA LEU A 340 -13.89 -3.70 -5.74
C LEU A 340 -13.72 -4.42 -7.07
N GLY A 341 -12.57 -5.02 -7.34
CA GLY A 341 -12.31 -5.79 -8.56
C GLY A 341 -13.34 -6.90 -8.78
N TYR A 342 -13.72 -7.64 -7.73
CA TYR A 342 -14.75 -8.67 -7.82
C TYR A 342 -16.15 -8.10 -8.09
N PHE A 343 -16.52 -6.99 -7.44
CA PHE A 343 -17.78 -6.32 -7.70
C PHE A 343 -17.83 -5.80 -9.14
N VAL A 344 -16.78 -5.12 -9.59
CA VAL A 344 -16.66 -4.59 -10.95
C VAL A 344 -16.74 -5.72 -11.98
N TYR A 345 -16.14 -6.88 -11.72
CA TYR A 345 -16.28 -8.06 -12.57
C TYR A 345 -17.75 -8.48 -12.73
N ALA A 346 -18.45 -8.66 -11.60
CA ALA A 346 -19.84 -9.09 -11.59
C ALA A 346 -20.76 -8.06 -12.26
N ILE A 347 -20.53 -6.76 -12.01
CA ILE A 347 -21.26 -5.65 -12.61
C ILE A 347 -21.02 -5.60 -14.13
N ALA A 348 -19.78 -5.77 -14.59
CA ALA A 348 -19.46 -5.78 -16.02
C ALA A 348 -20.21 -6.90 -16.76
N VAL A 349 -20.24 -8.10 -16.19
CA VAL A 349 -21.00 -9.24 -16.74
C VAL A 349 -22.50 -8.99 -16.70
N LEU A 350 -23.03 -8.47 -15.59
CA LEU A 350 -24.47 -8.19 -15.47
C LEU A 350 -24.90 -7.08 -16.45
N ALA A 351 -24.10 -6.02 -16.62
CA ALA A 351 -24.34 -4.97 -17.60
C ALA A 351 -24.28 -5.48 -19.05
N LYS A 352 -23.43 -6.49 -19.33
CA LYS A 352 -23.40 -7.16 -20.64
C LYS A 352 -24.69 -7.97 -20.89
N ILE A 353 -25.18 -8.70 -19.89
CA ILE A 353 -26.40 -9.51 -19.99
C ILE A 353 -27.65 -8.63 -20.03
N ASP A 354 -27.67 -7.55 -19.25
CA ASP A 354 -28.78 -6.61 -19.11
C ASP A 354 -28.28 -5.16 -19.28
N PRO A 355 -28.20 -4.66 -20.53
CA PRO A 355 -27.75 -3.30 -20.80
C PRO A 355 -28.65 -2.20 -20.21
N ALA A 356 -29.92 -2.51 -19.90
CA ALA A 356 -30.82 -1.54 -19.27
C ALA A 356 -30.43 -1.34 -17.80
N TRP A 357 -30.26 -2.44 -17.06
CA TRP A 357 -29.72 -2.42 -15.71
C TRP A 357 -28.32 -1.77 -15.67
N GLY A 358 -27.46 -2.10 -16.64
CA GLY A 358 -26.13 -1.52 -16.75
C GLY A 358 -26.14 0.01 -16.87
N ARG A 359 -27.07 0.58 -17.65
CA ARG A 359 -27.21 2.05 -17.76
C ARG A 359 -27.72 2.70 -16.47
N GLU A 360 -28.61 2.03 -15.74
CA GLU A 360 -29.19 2.53 -14.49
C GLU A 360 -28.12 2.68 -13.40
N TYR A 361 -27.25 1.68 -13.25
CA TYR A 361 -26.22 1.63 -12.20
C TYR A 361 -24.81 2.02 -12.67
N MET A 362 -24.69 2.54 -13.89
CA MET A 362 -23.42 3.02 -14.46
C MET A 362 -22.68 4.00 -13.53
N PRO A 363 -23.32 5.01 -12.90
CA PRO A 363 -22.62 5.94 -12.02
C PRO A 363 -21.91 5.26 -10.85
N GLN A 364 -22.55 4.28 -10.21
CA GLN A 364 -22.00 3.54 -9.08
C GLN A 364 -20.86 2.63 -9.53
N ALA A 365 -21.01 1.96 -10.67
CA ALA A 365 -19.95 1.13 -11.26
C ALA A 365 -18.70 1.96 -11.59
N CYS A 366 -18.88 3.11 -12.24
CA CYS A 366 -17.80 4.05 -12.53
C CYS A 366 -17.17 4.61 -11.25
N SER A 367 -17.96 4.82 -10.19
CA SER A 367 -17.46 5.26 -8.88
C SER A 367 -16.52 4.23 -8.24
N MET A 368 -16.82 2.94 -8.34
CA MET A 368 -15.94 1.87 -7.84
C MET A 368 -14.62 1.83 -8.61
N VAL A 369 -14.67 1.93 -9.94
CA VAL A 369 -13.46 1.97 -10.79
C VAL A 369 -12.62 3.23 -10.53
N ALA A 370 -13.28 4.38 -10.40
CA ALA A 370 -12.60 5.64 -10.14
C ALA A 370 -11.83 5.63 -8.82
N ASP A 371 -12.32 4.89 -7.81
CA ASP A 371 -11.67 4.83 -6.50
C ASP A 371 -10.25 4.25 -6.54
N PHE A 372 -10.00 3.21 -7.34
CA PHE A 372 -8.68 2.57 -7.38
C PHE A 372 -7.83 2.96 -8.59
N MET A 373 -8.44 3.39 -9.71
CA MET A 373 -7.70 3.60 -10.97
C MET A 373 -8.06 4.87 -11.76
N THR A 374 -8.69 5.88 -11.16
CA THR A 374 -8.92 7.15 -11.88
C THR A 374 -7.62 7.80 -12.35
N LEU A 375 -7.64 8.39 -13.55
CA LEU A 375 -6.54 9.23 -14.06
C LEU A 375 -6.74 10.72 -13.77
N SER A 376 -7.91 11.11 -13.28
CA SER A 376 -8.27 12.51 -13.01
C SER A 376 -7.27 13.20 -12.09
N ARG A 377 -6.89 14.44 -12.42
CA ARG A 377 -5.95 15.27 -11.67
C ARG A 377 -6.63 16.57 -11.22
N GLY A 378 -6.34 17.04 -10.00
CA GLY A 378 -6.55 18.44 -9.60
C GLY A 378 -7.60 18.70 -8.52
N ALA A 379 -7.73 19.98 -8.15
CA ALA A 379 -8.69 20.50 -7.17
C ALA A 379 -10.13 20.37 -7.71
N GLY A 380 -10.79 19.27 -7.40
CA GLY A 380 -12.12 18.91 -7.91
C GLY A 380 -12.28 17.42 -8.22
N ALA A 381 -11.20 16.64 -8.24
CA ALA A 381 -11.29 15.19 -8.32
C ALA A 381 -11.87 14.61 -7.02
N SER A 382 -12.90 13.77 -7.13
CA SER A 382 -13.47 13.05 -5.98
C SER A 382 -12.60 11.88 -5.52
N TYR A 383 -11.76 11.35 -6.40
CA TYR A 383 -10.94 10.18 -6.12
C TYR A 383 -9.46 10.48 -6.35
N THR A 384 -8.62 9.86 -5.52
CA THR A 384 -7.16 9.94 -5.65
C THR A 384 -6.69 9.24 -6.91
N ARG A 385 -5.88 9.92 -7.72
CA ARG A 385 -5.33 9.37 -8.97
C ARG A 385 -4.56 8.08 -8.68
N LEU A 386 -4.97 6.99 -9.36
CA LEU A 386 -4.32 5.68 -9.29
C LEU A 386 -4.00 5.27 -7.84
N ARG A 387 -5.00 5.30 -6.96
CA ARG A 387 -4.83 5.09 -5.51
C ARG A 387 -3.93 3.90 -5.17
N THR A 388 -4.12 2.80 -5.89
CA THR A 388 -3.41 1.53 -5.63
C THR A 388 -2.20 1.35 -6.54
N PHE A 389 -2.24 1.82 -7.79
CA PHE A 389 -1.17 1.59 -8.76
C PHE A 389 0.00 2.57 -8.61
N ASP A 390 1.20 2.03 -8.34
CA ASP A 390 2.43 2.81 -8.32
C ASP A 390 3.03 2.87 -9.72
N LEU A 391 3.00 4.04 -10.35
CA LEU A 391 3.53 4.22 -11.71
C LEU A 391 5.04 4.05 -11.82
N TRP A 392 5.80 4.01 -10.71
CA TRP A 392 7.24 3.77 -10.72
C TRP A 392 7.60 2.31 -10.43
N LYS A 393 6.80 1.62 -9.60
CA LYS A 393 6.95 0.18 -9.42
C LYS A 393 6.24 -0.63 -10.50
N LEU A 394 5.28 -0.03 -11.20
CA LEU A 394 4.43 -0.66 -12.21
C LEU A 394 3.59 -1.83 -11.66
N HIS A 395 3.33 -1.82 -10.35
CA HIS A 395 2.39 -2.70 -9.68
C HIS A 395 1.65 -1.95 -8.59
N SER A 396 0.64 -2.60 -8.03
CA SER A 396 -0.21 -2.02 -7.01
C SER A 396 0.38 -2.14 -5.61
N TRP A 397 -0.13 -1.34 -4.69
CA TRP A 397 0.08 -1.49 -3.25
C TRP A 397 -1.27 -1.72 -2.57
N ALA A 398 -1.31 -2.75 -1.73
CA ALA A 398 -2.52 -3.18 -1.04
C ALA A 398 -2.74 -2.44 0.27
N GLY A 399 -1.68 -2.26 1.05
CA GLY A 399 -1.75 -1.49 2.30
C GLY A 399 -2.10 -0.03 2.06
N GLY A 400 -3.10 0.48 2.78
CA GLY A 400 -3.65 1.84 2.77
C GLY A 400 -3.03 2.75 3.82
N LEU A 401 -3.81 3.22 4.79
CA LEU A 401 -3.34 4.12 5.85
C LEU A 401 -2.59 3.42 6.98
N THR A 402 -2.54 2.08 6.99
CA THR A 402 -1.76 1.33 7.96
C THR A 402 -0.27 1.52 7.71
N GLU A 403 0.44 2.01 8.73
CA GLU A 403 1.90 2.14 8.70
C GLU A 403 2.58 0.85 9.16
N PHE A 404 3.49 0.33 8.33
CA PHE A 404 4.33 -0.81 8.65
C PHE A 404 5.81 -0.40 8.59
N GLY A 405 6.65 -0.97 9.45
CA GLY A 405 8.10 -0.71 9.45
C GLY A 405 8.79 -1.06 8.13
N ASP A 406 8.27 -2.07 7.41
CA ASP A 406 8.77 -2.51 6.11
C ASP A 406 8.15 -1.73 4.92
N GLY A 407 7.31 -0.73 5.20
CA GLY A 407 6.62 0.10 4.21
C GLY A 407 5.35 -0.53 3.62
N ARG A 408 4.97 -0.08 2.43
CA ARG A 408 3.80 -0.60 1.68
C ARG A 408 4.01 -2.07 1.32
N ASN A 409 2.92 -2.81 1.12
CA ASN A 409 2.96 -4.22 0.77
C ASN A 409 1.88 -4.62 -0.23
N GLN A 410 2.12 -5.73 -0.93
CA GLN A 410 1.17 -6.42 -1.79
C GLN A 410 1.39 -7.94 -1.67
N GLU A 411 0.31 -8.69 -1.54
CA GLU A 411 0.31 -10.15 -1.46
C GLU A 411 -0.22 -10.73 -2.78
N SER A 412 -1.51 -10.52 -3.07
CA SER A 412 -2.26 -11.19 -4.14
C SER A 412 -2.18 -10.43 -5.47
N THR A 413 -1.17 -10.74 -6.28
CA THR A 413 -1.02 -10.08 -7.59
C THR A 413 -2.12 -10.43 -8.57
N SER A 414 -2.67 -11.64 -8.51
CA SER A 414 -3.78 -12.08 -9.36
C SER A 414 -5.08 -11.33 -9.08
N GLU A 415 -5.33 -10.90 -7.84
CA GLU A 415 -6.48 -10.05 -7.53
C GLU A 415 -6.29 -8.61 -8.02
N ALA A 416 -5.08 -8.05 -7.94
CA ALA A 416 -4.77 -6.77 -8.57
C ALA A 416 -4.98 -6.83 -10.09
N VAL A 417 -4.46 -7.88 -10.75
CA VAL A 417 -4.67 -8.14 -12.18
C VAL A 417 -6.17 -8.24 -12.50
N ASN A 418 -6.93 -8.97 -11.68
CA ASN A 418 -8.37 -9.10 -11.84
C ASN A 418 -9.09 -7.75 -11.73
N ALA A 419 -8.65 -6.84 -10.84
CA ALA A 419 -9.26 -5.52 -10.69
C ALA A 419 -9.19 -4.68 -11.98
N TYR A 420 -7.99 -4.56 -12.57
CA TYR A 420 -7.80 -3.81 -13.82
C TYR A 420 -8.45 -4.54 -15.00
N TYR A 421 -8.36 -5.86 -15.06
CA TYR A 421 -9.04 -6.65 -16.08
C TYR A 421 -10.57 -6.44 -16.03
N SER A 422 -11.15 -6.42 -14.84
CA SER A 422 -12.57 -6.18 -14.63
C SER A 422 -12.99 -4.77 -15.01
N ALA A 423 -12.14 -3.76 -14.74
CA ALA A 423 -12.39 -2.39 -15.20
C ALA A 423 -12.37 -2.29 -16.74
N ALA A 424 -11.51 -3.05 -17.41
CA ALA A 424 -11.52 -3.13 -18.87
C ALA A 424 -12.81 -3.78 -19.38
N LEU A 425 -13.25 -4.89 -18.77
CA LEU A 425 -14.54 -5.52 -19.10
C LEU A 425 -15.73 -4.57 -18.88
N LEU A 426 -15.70 -3.78 -17.81
CA LEU A 426 -16.73 -2.76 -17.57
C LEU A 426 -16.74 -1.71 -18.68
N GLY A 427 -15.56 -1.25 -19.10
CA GLY A 427 -15.41 -0.36 -20.25
C GLY A 427 -15.98 -0.96 -21.54
N LEU A 428 -15.79 -2.26 -21.77
CA LEU A 428 -16.40 -2.96 -22.91
C LEU A 428 -17.93 -2.99 -22.81
N SER A 429 -18.49 -3.27 -21.64
CA SER A 429 -19.95 -3.29 -21.43
C SER A 429 -20.61 -1.94 -21.67
N TYR A 430 -19.89 -0.83 -21.44
CA TYR A 430 -20.39 0.53 -21.66
C TYR A 430 -19.91 1.18 -22.95
N GLY A 431 -19.00 0.56 -23.70
CA GLY A 431 -18.38 1.15 -24.90
C GLY A 431 -17.38 2.29 -24.59
N ASP A 432 -16.82 2.34 -23.39
CA ASP A 432 -15.84 3.34 -22.94
C ASP A 432 -14.42 2.94 -23.38
N LYS A 433 -14.01 3.37 -24.58
CA LYS A 433 -12.68 3.11 -25.15
C LYS A 433 -11.52 3.60 -24.27
N PRO A 434 -11.52 4.85 -23.75
CA PRO A 434 -10.48 5.31 -22.82
C PRO A 434 -10.31 4.43 -21.58
N LEU A 435 -11.42 3.98 -20.99
CA LEU A 435 -11.37 3.07 -19.83
C LEU A 435 -10.76 1.72 -20.23
N VAL A 436 -11.20 1.11 -21.34
CA VAL A 436 -10.64 -0.16 -21.84
C VAL A 436 -9.13 -0.06 -22.04
N SER A 437 -8.67 1.01 -22.71
CA SER A 437 -7.25 1.22 -22.99
C SER A 437 -6.43 1.39 -21.72
N THR A 438 -6.87 2.25 -20.80
CA THR A 438 -6.17 2.50 -19.53
C THR A 438 -6.11 1.22 -18.70
N ALA A 439 -7.25 0.56 -18.53
CA ALA A 439 -7.37 -0.65 -17.73
C ALA A 439 -6.51 -1.79 -18.30
N ALA A 440 -6.56 -2.04 -19.61
CA ALA A 440 -5.72 -3.05 -20.27
C ALA A 440 -4.22 -2.74 -20.13
N THR A 441 -3.85 -1.46 -20.17
CA THR A 441 -2.46 -1.03 -19.96
C THR A 441 -2.00 -1.34 -18.54
N LEU A 442 -2.80 -0.99 -17.52
CA LEU A 442 -2.48 -1.31 -16.12
C LEU A 442 -2.47 -2.82 -15.86
N THR A 443 -3.39 -3.58 -16.46
CA THR A 443 -3.37 -5.05 -16.41
C THR A 443 -2.05 -5.61 -16.93
N ALA A 444 -1.58 -5.15 -18.10
CA ALA A 444 -0.32 -5.62 -18.69
C ALA A 444 0.89 -5.30 -17.79
N LEU A 445 0.96 -4.09 -17.25
CA LEU A 445 2.04 -3.66 -16.36
C LEU A 445 2.05 -4.45 -15.04
N GLU A 446 0.89 -4.62 -14.41
CA GLU A 446 0.74 -5.38 -13.16
C GLU A 446 1.18 -6.84 -13.32
N MET A 447 0.79 -7.50 -14.42
CA MET A 447 1.25 -8.87 -14.72
C MET A 447 2.76 -8.94 -14.94
N LEU A 448 3.32 -8.00 -15.70
CA LEU A 448 4.75 -7.93 -15.96
C LEU A 448 5.56 -7.71 -14.68
N ALA A 449 5.03 -6.93 -13.74
CA ALA A 449 5.58 -6.72 -12.43
C ALA A 449 5.49 -7.97 -11.54
N ALA A 450 4.32 -8.64 -11.51
CA ALA A 450 4.17 -9.93 -10.83
C ALA A 450 5.18 -10.96 -11.33
N GLN A 451 5.33 -11.08 -12.65
CA GLN A 451 6.33 -11.95 -13.28
C GLN A 451 7.78 -11.56 -12.97
N THR A 452 8.04 -10.30 -12.60
CA THR A 452 9.39 -9.81 -12.29
C THR A 452 9.74 -10.00 -10.83
N TRP A 453 8.81 -9.74 -9.90
CA TRP A 453 9.11 -9.71 -8.47
C TRP A 453 8.45 -10.83 -7.67
N TRP A 454 7.33 -11.39 -8.10
CA TRP A 454 6.71 -12.52 -7.41
C TRP A 454 7.16 -13.85 -7.96
N HIS A 455 7.33 -13.98 -9.28
CA HIS A 455 7.75 -15.24 -9.89
C HIS A 455 9.27 -15.40 -9.76
N ILE A 456 9.70 -16.45 -9.05
CA ILE A 456 11.11 -16.73 -8.79
C ILE A 456 11.50 -17.97 -9.57
N ARG A 457 12.31 -17.82 -10.61
CA ARG A 457 12.79 -18.94 -11.41
C ARG A 457 14.10 -19.46 -10.86
N GLU A 458 14.35 -20.74 -11.04
CA GLU A 458 15.64 -21.33 -10.70
C GLU A 458 16.78 -20.64 -11.46
N GLY A 459 17.77 -20.14 -10.71
CA GLY A 459 18.89 -19.38 -11.26
C GLY A 459 18.63 -17.89 -11.47
N ASP A 460 17.46 -17.36 -11.10
CA ASP A 460 17.23 -15.92 -11.11
C ASP A 460 18.14 -15.20 -10.10
N ALA A 461 18.73 -14.10 -10.55
CA ALA A 461 19.66 -13.30 -9.76
C ALA A 461 19.00 -12.05 -9.14
N ILE A 462 17.67 -11.92 -9.15
CA ILE A 462 16.97 -10.78 -8.52
C ILE A 462 17.09 -10.86 -6.99
N TYR A 463 16.94 -12.06 -6.44
CA TYR A 463 17.08 -12.35 -5.00
C TYR A 463 18.34 -13.16 -4.72
N GLU A 464 18.73 -13.25 -3.45
CA GLU A 464 19.88 -14.04 -3.00
C GLU A 464 19.65 -15.54 -3.23
N ASP A 465 20.73 -16.28 -3.48
CA ASP A 465 20.70 -17.72 -3.82
C ASP A 465 19.93 -18.57 -2.78
N ASP A 466 20.07 -18.24 -1.49
CA ASP A 466 19.34 -18.94 -0.41
C ASP A 466 17.81 -18.73 -0.52
N PHE A 467 17.37 -17.53 -0.92
CA PHE A 467 15.97 -17.23 -1.09
C PHE A 467 15.42 -17.85 -2.38
N THR A 468 16.16 -17.73 -3.49
CA THR A 468 15.80 -18.33 -4.79
C THR A 468 15.81 -19.85 -4.74
N GLY A 469 16.73 -20.47 -4.02
CA GLY A 469 16.82 -21.93 -3.86
C GLY A 469 15.62 -22.54 -3.14
N ASN A 470 15.01 -21.80 -2.20
CA ASN A 470 13.91 -22.29 -1.38
C ASN A 470 12.50 -21.94 -1.91
N ASN A 471 12.40 -20.96 -2.81
CA ASN A 471 11.13 -20.38 -3.23
C ASN A 471 10.94 -20.40 -4.75
N ARG A 472 9.69 -20.50 -5.19
CA ARG A 472 9.27 -20.23 -6.58
C ARG A 472 8.31 -19.05 -6.70
N LEU A 473 7.81 -18.58 -5.55
CA LEU A 473 6.97 -17.40 -5.44
C LEU A 473 7.39 -16.57 -4.22
N VAL A 474 7.37 -15.25 -4.33
CA VAL A 474 7.29 -14.38 -3.15
C VAL A 474 5.86 -14.46 -2.60
N GLY A 475 5.70 -14.56 -1.28
CA GLY A 475 4.40 -14.47 -0.63
C GLY A 475 3.91 -13.02 -0.62
N VAL A 476 4.63 -12.17 0.12
CA VAL A 476 4.33 -10.73 0.19
C VAL A 476 5.55 -9.93 -0.22
N VAL A 477 5.37 -9.04 -1.20
CA VAL A 477 6.36 -8.00 -1.54
C VAL A 477 6.09 -6.78 -0.69
N TRP A 478 7.13 -6.31 -0.03
CA TRP A 478 7.13 -5.08 0.74
C TRP A 478 8.08 -4.07 0.11
N ALA A 479 7.94 -2.79 0.45
CA ALA A 479 8.89 -1.77 0.02
C ALA A 479 10.34 -2.10 0.43
N ASN A 480 10.53 -2.67 1.63
CA ASN A 480 11.86 -2.94 2.19
C ASN A 480 12.18 -4.42 2.45
N LYS A 481 11.28 -5.37 2.12
CA LYS A 481 11.54 -6.81 2.30
C LYS A 481 10.83 -7.70 1.28
N ARG A 482 11.17 -8.99 1.30
CA ARG A 482 10.46 -10.07 0.60
C ARG A 482 10.11 -11.16 1.59
N ASP A 483 8.82 -11.41 1.74
CA ASP A 483 8.32 -12.43 2.66
C ASP A 483 7.91 -13.68 1.89
N SER A 484 8.23 -14.85 2.45
CA SER A 484 7.76 -16.14 1.93
C SER A 484 6.42 -16.57 2.54
N GLY A 485 6.06 -16.02 3.71
CA GLY A 485 4.76 -16.26 4.32
C GLY A 485 3.66 -15.44 3.66
N LEU A 486 2.42 -15.74 4.06
CA LEU A 486 1.22 -14.99 3.75
C LEU A 486 0.64 -14.41 5.04
N TRP A 487 -0.31 -13.48 4.93
CA TRP A 487 -1.03 -12.93 6.09
C TRP A 487 -1.74 -13.99 6.93
N PHE A 488 -2.15 -15.10 6.31
CA PHE A 488 -2.93 -16.17 6.93
C PHE A 488 -2.25 -17.55 6.90
N ALA A 489 -1.08 -17.69 6.28
CA ALA A 489 -0.42 -18.97 6.10
C ALA A 489 1.10 -18.85 6.23
N PRO A 490 1.77 -19.83 6.87
CA PRO A 490 3.21 -19.80 7.01
C PRO A 490 3.92 -20.21 5.70
N PRO A 491 5.24 -19.99 5.56
CA PRO A 491 5.99 -20.23 4.33
C PRO A 491 5.91 -21.66 3.76
N GLU A 492 5.64 -22.65 4.62
CA GLU A 492 5.56 -24.07 4.26
C GLU A 492 4.27 -24.43 3.51
N TRP A 493 3.23 -23.59 3.59
CA TRP A 493 1.93 -23.81 2.92
C TRP A 493 2.01 -23.34 1.46
N LYS A 494 2.84 -24.04 0.69
CA LYS A 494 3.14 -23.71 -0.71
C LYS A 494 1.91 -23.70 -1.61
N GLU A 495 0.92 -24.52 -1.30
CA GLU A 495 -0.37 -24.56 -1.98
C GLU A 495 -1.18 -23.27 -1.82
N CYS A 496 -1.12 -22.65 -0.63
CA CYS A 496 -1.73 -21.34 -0.40
C CYS A 496 -0.93 -20.25 -1.12
N ARG A 497 0.41 -20.31 -1.06
CA ARG A 497 1.30 -19.37 -1.76
C ARG A 497 1.14 -19.40 -3.27
N LEU A 498 0.89 -20.58 -3.85
CA LEU A 498 0.56 -20.72 -5.27
C LEU A 498 -0.85 -20.22 -5.55
N GLY A 499 -1.84 -20.67 -4.77
CA GLY A 499 -3.24 -20.33 -5.00
C GLY A 499 -3.51 -18.83 -4.91
N ILE A 500 -2.89 -18.12 -3.95
CA ILE A 500 -3.09 -16.67 -3.78
C ILE A 500 -2.52 -15.84 -4.94
N GLN A 501 -1.58 -16.38 -5.73
CA GLN A 501 -1.06 -15.74 -6.94
C GLN A 501 -1.81 -16.15 -8.21
N LEU A 502 -2.83 -17.02 -8.10
CA LEU A 502 -3.64 -17.48 -9.23
C LEU A 502 -5.10 -17.07 -9.11
N LEU A 503 -5.65 -17.02 -7.90
CA LEU A 503 -7.06 -16.70 -7.69
C LEU A 503 -7.35 -15.22 -7.94
N PRO A 504 -8.50 -14.87 -8.58
CA PRO A 504 -9.45 -15.78 -9.21
C PRO A 504 -8.96 -16.30 -10.58
N ILE A 505 -9.39 -17.50 -10.97
CA ILE A 505 -9.16 -18.02 -12.32
C ILE A 505 -10.16 -17.38 -13.29
N VAL A 506 -9.64 -16.55 -14.18
CA VAL A 506 -10.35 -15.83 -15.26
C VAL A 506 -9.53 -15.91 -16.55
N PRO A 507 -10.06 -15.54 -17.74
CA PRO A 507 -9.31 -15.61 -19.00
C PRO A 507 -7.92 -14.97 -18.95
N ILE A 508 -7.76 -13.84 -18.27
CA ILE A 508 -6.48 -13.14 -18.16
C ILE A 508 -5.42 -13.90 -17.34
N SER A 509 -5.81 -14.85 -16.48
CA SER A 509 -4.89 -15.63 -15.64
C SER A 509 -3.88 -16.43 -16.47
N GLU A 510 -4.19 -16.74 -17.73
CA GLU A 510 -3.24 -17.36 -18.66
C GLU A 510 -2.03 -16.47 -18.94
N ALA A 511 -2.25 -15.18 -19.19
CA ALA A 511 -1.20 -14.23 -19.51
C ALA A 511 -0.33 -13.91 -18.29
N LEU A 512 -0.81 -14.17 -17.08
CA LEU A 512 -0.04 -14.04 -15.84
C LEU A 512 1.04 -15.14 -15.73
N PHE A 513 0.74 -16.35 -16.23
CA PHE A 513 1.65 -17.51 -16.23
C PHE A 513 2.01 -17.96 -17.67
N PRO A 514 2.69 -17.12 -18.47
CA PRO A 514 2.90 -17.39 -19.90
C PRO A 514 3.95 -18.48 -20.18
N ASP A 515 4.76 -18.85 -19.19
CA ASP A 515 5.87 -19.78 -19.35
C ASP A 515 5.53 -21.16 -18.74
N ALA A 516 5.23 -22.12 -19.61
CA ALA A 516 4.92 -23.50 -19.20
C ALA A 516 6.08 -24.20 -18.47
N GLY A 517 7.34 -23.82 -18.74
CA GLY A 517 8.51 -24.33 -18.02
C GLY A 517 8.51 -23.90 -16.56
N PHE A 518 8.29 -22.61 -16.31
CA PHE A 518 8.14 -22.09 -14.95
C PHE A 518 6.89 -22.64 -14.25
N VAL A 519 5.77 -22.79 -14.97
CA VAL A 519 4.57 -23.41 -14.39
C VAL A 519 4.86 -24.83 -13.90
N LYS A 520 5.59 -25.63 -14.69
CA LYS A 520 5.99 -26.98 -14.30
C LYS A 520 6.93 -26.98 -13.10
N GLU A 521 7.88 -26.06 -13.06
CA GLU A 521 8.80 -25.86 -11.93
C GLU A 521 8.03 -25.50 -10.65
N LEU A 522 7.11 -24.52 -10.74
CA LEU A 522 6.27 -24.06 -9.64
C LEU A 522 5.35 -25.18 -9.11
N VAL A 523 4.68 -25.92 -9.98
CA VAL A 523 3.84 -27.06 -9.59
C VAL A 523 4.68 -28.15 -8.93
N SER A 524 5.87 -28.44 -9.46
CA SER A 524 6.79 -29.43 -8.87
C SER A 524 7.27 -29.01 -7.47
N TRP A 525 7.55 -27.72 -7.26
CA TRP A 525 7.93 -27.18 -5.96
C TRP A 525 6.79 -27.23 -4.93
N THR A 526 5.54 -27.04 -5.38
CA THR A 526 4.34 -27.03 -4.53
C THR A 526 3.78 -28.43 -4.24
N ALA A 527 3.87 -29.37 -5.19
CA ALA A 527 3.23 -30.68 -5.13
C ALA A 527 3.48 -31.47 -3.81
N PRO A 528 4.70 -31.47 -3.23
CA PRO A 528 4.94 -32.15 -1.95
C PRO A 528 4.09 -31.62 -0.79
N ALA A 529 3.74 -30.32 -0.80
CA ALA A 529 2.92 -29.71 0.25
C ALA A 529 1.48 -30.23 0.25
N LEU A 530 0.99 -30.78 -0.87
CA LEU A 530 -0.36 -31.34 -0.98
C LEU A 530 -0.56 -32.62 -0.15
N ALA A 531 0.52 -33.28 0.26
CA ALA A 531 0.48 -34.46 1.13
C ALA A 531 0.34 -34.12 2.62
N ARG A 532 0.39 -32.83 2.98
CA ARG A 532 0.24 -32.36 4.36
C ARG A 532 -1.21 -32.57 4.84
N ASP A 533 -1.35 -33.03 6.08
CA ASP A 533 -2.66 -33.16 6.72
C ASP A 533 -3.36 -31.79 6.81
N GLY A 534 -4.64 -31.76 6.45
CA GLY A 534 -5.48 -30.55 6.51
C GLY A 534 -5.42 -29.64 5.28
N VAL A 535 -4.73 -30.02 4.20
CA VAL A 535 -4.77 -29.26 2.95
C VAL A 535 -6.16 -29.32 2.34
N GLY A 536 -6.82 -28.16 2.27
CA GLY A 536 -8.15 -28.00 1.70
C GLY A 536 -8.17 -28.20 0.19
N ASP A 537 -9.27 -28.78 -0.31
CA ASP A 537 -9.44 -29.09 -1.74
C ASP A 537 -9.50 -27.84 -2.63
N GLY A 538 -9.96 -26.70 -2.09
CA GLY A 538 -9.91 -25.42 -2.80
C GLY A 538 -8.49 -25.03 -3.25
N TRP A 539 -7.51 -25.18 -2.36
CA TRP A 539 -6.10 -24.89 -2.68
C TRP A 539 -5.50 -25.91 -3.65
N LYS A 540 -5.85 -27.19 -3.52
CA LYS A 540 -5.44 -28.24 -4.47
C LYS A 540 -5.91 -27.92 -5.89
N GLY A 541 -7.14 -27.42 -6.03
CA GLY A 541 -7.71 -27.03 -7.32
C GLY A 541 -6.86 -26.03 -8.10
N PHE A 542 -6.26 -25.05 -7.43
CA PHE A 542 -5.37 -24.08 -8.08
C PHE A 542 -4.05 -24.70 -8.55
N VAL A 543 -3.50 -25.65 -7.77
CA VAL A 543 -2.30 -26.40 -8.19
C VAL A 543 -2.61 -27.27 -9.42
N TYR A 544 -3.78 -27.92 -9.44
CA TYR A 544 -4.21 -28.74 -10.59
C TYR A 544 -4.52 -27.89 -11.82
N ALA A 545 -5.07 -26.68 -11.64
CA ALA A 545 -5.27 -25.74 -12.74
C ALA A 545 -3.94 -25.41 -13.45
N LEU A 546 -2.87 -25.15 -12.69
CA LEU A 546 -1.54 -24.92 -13.26
C LEU A 546 -0.90 -26.19 -13.83
N GLU A 547 -1.09 -27.36 -13.19
CA GLU A 547 -0.65 -28.64 -13.76
C GLU A 547 -1.24 -28.87 -15.16
N GLY A 548 -2.50 -28.47 -15.37
CA GLY A 548 -3.18 -28.60 -16.65
C GLY A 548 -2.57 -27.81 -17.81
N VAL A 549 -1.65 -26.88 -17.54
CA VAL A 549 -0.88 -26.17 -18.58
C VAL A 549 0.06 -27.12 -19.33
N TYR A 550 0.58 -28.16 -18.67
CA TYR A 550 1.52 -29.11 -19.29
C TYR A 550 1.06 -30.58 -19.22
N ASP A 551 0.16 -30.94 -18.31
CA ASP A 551 -0.40 -32.29 -18.15
C ASP A 551 -1.92 -32.23 -17.88
N LYS A 552 -2.68 -31.97 -18.96
CA LYS A 552 -4.14 -31.81 -18.92
C LYS A 552 -4.85 -33.03 -18.34
N GLU A 553 -4.46 -34.24 -18.72
CA GLU A 553 -5.16 -35.47 -18.34
C GLU A 553 -4.99 -35.79 -16.86
N SER A 554 -3.76 -35.66 -16.33
CA SER A 554 -3.51 -35.79 -14.88
C SER A 554 -4.31 -34.76 -14.08
N ALA A 555 -4.28 -33.50 -14.51
CA ALA A 555 -4.99 -32.41 -13.85
C ALA A 555 -6.51 -32.61 -13.84
N LEU A 556 -7.10 -33.06 -14.96
CA LEU A 556 -8.53 -33.39 -15.05
C LEU A 556 -8.91 -34.51 -14.08
N ALA A 557 -8.13 -35.60 -14.05
CA ALA A 557 -8.39 -36.71 -13.14
C ALA A 557 -8.38 -36.29 -11.67
N LYS A 558 -7.39 -35.47 -11.27
CA LYS A 558 -7.29 -34.94 -9.89
C LYS A 558 -8.40 -33.95 -9.57
N THR A 559 -8.77 -33.09 -10.51
CA THR A 559 -9.83 -32.08 -10.35
C THR A 559 -11.19 -32.75 -10.14
N ARG A 560 -11.50 -33.81 -10.87
CA ARG A 560 -12.74 -34.61 -10.70
C ARG A 560 -12.82 -35.29 -9.34
N ALA A 561 -11.69 -35.52 -8.67
CA ALA A 561 -11.62 -36.16 -7.37
C ALA A 561 -11.75 -35.18 -6.18
N LEU A 562 -11.77 -33.86 -6.43
CA LEU A 562 -11.98 -32.85 -5.39
C LEU A 562 -13.40 -32.94 -4.83
N ALA A 563 -13.53 -32.86 -3.51
CA ALA A 563 -14.83 -32.85 -2.84
C ALA A 563 -15.40 -31.44 -2.65
N SER A 564 -14.56 -30.40 -2.75
CA SER A 564 -14.94 -28.99 -2.61
C SER A 564 -13.99 -28.07 -3.36
N HIS A 565 -14.35 -26.79 -3.46
CA HIS A 565 -13.58 -25.76 -4.18
C HIS A 565 -13.42 -24.52 -3.31
N ASP A 566 -12.50 -23.63 -3.71
CA ASP A 566 -12.37 -22.29 -3.10
C ASP A 566 -13.70 -21.54 -3.18
N ASP A 567 -13.96 -20.65 -2.21
CA ASP A 567 -15.23 -19.93 -2.12
C ASP A 567 -15.49 -18.96 -3.29
N GLY A 568 -14.45 -18.56 -4.03
CA GLY A 568 -14.53 -17.81 -5.28
C GLY A 568 -14.48 -18.65 -6.55
N ASN A 569 -14.45 -19.99 -6.46
CA ASN A 569 -14.27 -20.88 -7.61
C ASN A 569 -15.33 -22.00 -7.65
N THR A 570 -15.42 -22.69 -8.79
CA THR A 570 -16.33 -23.82 -8.98
C THR A 570 -15.69 -24.96 -9.78
N LEU A 571 -16.32 -26.14 -9.76
CA LEU A 571 -15.94 -27.24 -10.64
C LEU A 571 -16.04 -26.81 -12.11
N THR A 572 -17.12 -26.12 -12.47
CA THR A 572 -17.34 -25.60 -13.83
C THR A 572 -16.16 -24.75 -14.31
N ASN A 573 -15.66 -23.84 -13.47
CA ASN A 573 -14.57 -22.94 -13.86
C ASN A 573 -13.22 -23.68 -13.97
N LEU A 574 -12.96 -24.67 -13.09
CA LEU A 574 -11.76 -25.51 -13.21
C LEU A 574 -11.79 -26.38 -14.47
N LEU A 575 -12.93 -27.00 -14.79
CA LEU A 575 -13.09 -27.77 -16.02
C LEU A 575 -12.95 -26.89 -17.26
N TRP A 576 -13.59 -25.72 -17.27
CA TRP A 576 -13.42 -24.72 -18.33
C TRP A 576 -11.95 -24.35 -18.52
N TRP A 577 -11.23 -24.07 -17.43
CA TRP A 577 -9.82 -23.73 -17.49
C TRP A 577 -9.01 -24.86 -18.15
N LEU A 578 -9.15 -26.09 -17.66
CA LEU A 578 -8.40 -27.26 -18.14
C LEU A 578 -8.72 -27.59 -19.61
N HIS A 579 -9.98 -27.52 -20.02
CA HIS A 579 -10.39 -27.79 -21.40
C HIS A 579 -10.09 -26.64 -22.37
N SER A 580 -9.73 -25.45 -21.88
CA SER A 580 -9.24 -24.33 -22.71
C SER A 580 -7.72 -24.28 -22.87
N ARG A 581 -6.98 -25.18 -22.21
CA ARG A 581 -5.52 -25.29 -22.39
C ARG A 581 -5.19 -26.06 -23.67
N GLY A 582 -4.16 -25.61 -24.39
CA GLY A 582 -3.66 -26.30 -25.59
C GLY A 582 -3.03 -27.65 -25.24
N SER A 583 -2.96 -28.58 -26.21
CA SER A 583 -2.14 -29.78 -26.05
C SER A 583 -0.65 -29.40 -26.04
N PRO A 584 0.23 -30.08 -25.27
CA PRO A 584 1.64 -29.73 -25.09
C PRO A 584 2.51 -29.64 -26.38
N GLY A 585 1.96 -29.95 -27.56
CA GLY A 585 2.61 -29.84 -28.87
C GLY A 585 2.17 -28.65 -29.73
N ALA A 586 1.16 -27.88 -29.32
CA ALA A 586 0.66 -26.72 -30.09
C ALA A 586 1.45 -25.42 -29.83
N ASP A 587 2.06 -25.29 -28.64
CA ASP A 587 2.71 -24.04 -28.21
C ASP A 587 4.03 -23.74 -28.96
N ALA A 588 4.71 -24.77 -29.50
CA ALA A 588 5.88 -24.58 -30.36
C ALA A 588 5.54 -23.94 -31.71
N ALA A 589 4.28 -24.01 -32.16
CA ALA A 589 3.80 -23.36 -33.38
C ALA A 589 3.17 -21.98 -33.10
N ALA A 590 2.58 -21.77 -31.91
CA ALA A 590 1.92 -20.52 -31.52
C ALA A 590 2.90 -19.40 -31.13
N ALA A 591 4.10 -19.74 -30.60
CA ALA A 591 5.13 -18.76 -30.24
C ALA A 591 5.65 -17.91 -31.43
N GLY A 592 5.39 -18.33 -32.67
CA GLY A 592 5.69 -17.56 -33.89
C GLY A 592 4.49 -16.83 -34.51
N GLY A 593 3.30 -16.86 -33.88
CA GLY A 593 2.02 -16.57 -34.55
C GLY A 593 0.98 -15.83 -33.72
N ILE A 594 1.39 -14.97 -32.78
CA ILE A 594 0.47 -14.16 -31.93
C ILE A 594 -0.30 -13.08 -32.74
N ALA A 595 -0.23 -13.09 -34.07
CA ALA A 595 -0.95 -12.15 -34.94
C ALA A 595 -2.18 -12.74 -35.66
N GLY A 596 -2.50 -14.04 -35.51
CA GLY A 596 -3.40 -14.72 -36.46
C GLY A 596 -4.73 -15.30 -35.97
N ALA A 597 -4.95 -15.51 -34.66
CA ALA A 597 -5.98 -16.46 -34.23
C ALA A 597 -7.25 -15.88 -33.57
N ALA A 598 -7.44 -14.56 -33.53
CA ALA A 598 -8.62 -13.93 -32.90
C ALA A 598 -9.80 -13.65 -33.87
N ALA A 599 -9.84 -14.31 -35.04
CA ALA A 599 -10.76 -13.96 -36.13
C ALA A 599 -12.14 -14.68 -36.11
N VAL A 600 -12.51 -15.37 -35.03
CA VAL A 600 -13.80 -16.10 -34.98
C VAL A 600 -14.68 -15.60 -33.84
N ASP A 601 -15.08 -14.32 -33.89
CA ASP A 601 -16.35 -13.89 -33.29
C ASP A 601 -16.86 -12.60 -33.97
N ALA A 602 -17.54 -12.75 -35.10
CA ALA A 602 -18.17 -11.67 -35.83
C ALA A 602 -19.62 -11.49 -35.32
N GLY A 603 -19.78 -10.87 -34.14
CA GLY A 603 -21.11 -10.66 -33.56
C GLY A 603 -21.22 -9.63 -32.43
N GLY A 604 -20.13 -9.34 -31.72
CA GLY A 604 -20.06 -8.28 -30.70
C GLY A 604 -18.78 -7.48 -30.86
N GLY A 605 -18.80 -6.16 -30.62
CA GLY A 605 -17.60 -5.33 -30.72
C GLY A 605 -16.47 -5.91 -29.87
N THR A 606 -15.46 -6.52 -30.50
CA THR A 606 -14.40 -7.22 -29.79
C THR A 606 -13.42 -6.21 -29.21
N ALA A 607 -12.95 -6.45 -27.98
CA ALA A 607 -11.90 -5.66 -27.34
C ALA A 607 -10.64 -5.58 -28.23
N HIS A 608 -10.37 -6.66 -28.96
CA HIS A 608 -9.30 -6.76 -29.94
C HIS A 608 -9.48 -5.74 -31.08
N GLY A 609 -10.65 -5.66 -31.70
CA GLY A 609 -10.93 -4.66 -32.75
C GLY A 609 -10.83 -3.23 -32.22
N MET A 610 -11.39 -2.96 -31.04
CA MET A 610 -11.33 -1.62 -30.42
C MET A 610 -9.90 -1.17 -30.11
N LEU A 611 -9.06 -2.06 -29.57
CA LEU A 611 -7.67 -1.74 -29.22
C LEU A 611 -6.77 -1.69 -30.46
N LEU A 612 -6.99 -2.54 -31.47
CA LEU A 612 -6.27 -2.45 -32.75
C LEU A 612 -6.57 -1.15 -33.49
N ASP A 613 -7.84 -0.71 -33.51
CA ASP A 613 -8.21 0.59 -34.09
C ASP A 613 -7.48 1.75 -33.39
N MET A 614 -7.32 1.67 -32.06
CA MET A 614 -6.59 2.68 -31.28
C MET A 614 -5.09 2.64 -31.58
N LEU A 615 -4.48 1.45 -31.61
CA LEU A 615 -3.07 1.28 -31.95
C LEU A 615 -2.75 1.75 -33.38
N ALA A 616 -3.61 1.42 -34.34
CA ALA A 616 -3.47 1.83 -35.75
C ALA A 616 -3.64 3.35 -35.93
N ALA A 617 -4.55 3.97 -35.17
CA ALA A 617 -4.71 5.43 -35.17
C ALA A 617 -3.46 6.14 -34.65
N GLU A 618 -2.76 5.58 -33.66
CA GLU A 618 -1.50 6.15 -33.14
C GLU A 618 -0.33 6.03 -34.12
N GLU A 619 -0.16 4.88 -34.80
CA GLU A 619 0.89 4.73 -35.82
C GLU A 619 0.73 5.77 -36.95
N SER A 620 -0.51 6.09 -37.32
CA SER A 620 -0.82 7.12 -38.31
C SER A 620 -0.49 8.56 -37.84
N LEU A 621 -0.52 8.81 -36.53
CA LEU A 621 -0.22 10.12 -35.94
C LEU A 621 1.28 10.32 -35.65
N SER A 622 2.06 9.24 -35.47
CA SER A 622 3.52 9.35 -35.29
C SER A 622 4.32 9.38 -36.60
N SER A 623 3.68 9.03 -37.72
CA SER A 623 4.26 9.04 -39.07
C SER A 623 3.95 10.31 -39.87
N ALA A 624 3.19 11.25 -39.30
CA ALA A 624 2.89 12.59 -39.83
C ALA A 624 3.65 13.66 -39.04
#